data_AF-A0A2S9YDI8-F1
#
_entry.id   AF-A0A2S9YDI8-F1
#
_cell.length_a   1.000
_cell.length_b   1.000
_cell.length_c   1.000
_cell.angle_alpha   90.00
_cell.angle_beta   90.00
_cell.angle_gamma   90.00
#
_symmetry.space_group_name_H-M   'P 1'
#
loop_
_entity.id
_entity.type
_entity.pdbx_description
1 polymer ?
#
loop_
_entity_poly.entity_id
_entity_poly.type
_entity_poly.pdbx_seq_one_letter_code
_entity_poly.pdbx_strand_id
1 'polypeptide(L)'
;MAHADQAALLDQGRQAIAAIVNLASICPAGGDARWDAMLAKLNVTPLPPDERARHLREGPGQAKGALLLELRWALNGVVAPLCEHMDEGWRLTHEVEQAVRDYVGAVKPRVTTASIFANALAGAASSPAAMVGAAGASADCCRCCGAPRAERGETHCHYCGESR
;
A
#
# COMPACT_ATOMS: atom_id res chain seq x y z
N MET A 1 -0.51 28.13 34.09
CA MET A 1 0.83 27.65 33.68
C MET A 1 0.79 26.32 32.93
N ALA A 2 -0.15 25.39 33.22
CA ALA A 2 -0.23 24.08 32.53
C ALA A 2 -0.49 24.13 31.00
N HIS A 3 -1.31 25.05 30.49
CA HIS A 3 -1.59 25.12 29.04
C HIS A 3 -0.40 25.56 28.17
N ALA A 4 0.52 26.36 28.72
CA ALA A 4 1.70 26.79 27.97
C ALA A 4 2.69 25.63 27.76
N ASP A 5 2.73 24.69 28.70
CA ASP A 5 3.56 23.49 28.64
C ASP A 5 3.02 22.49 27.61
N GLN A 6 1.69 22.30 27.57
CA GLN A 6 1.04 21.43 26.59
C GLN A 6 1.23 21.89 25.14
N ALA A 7 1.15 23.21 24.89
CA ALA A 7 1.37 23.75 23.55
C ALA A 7 2.81 23.51 23.08
N ALA A 8 3.79 23.65 23.99
CA ALA A 8 5.20 23.39 23.69
C ALA A 8 5.45 21.90 23.41
N LEU A 9 4.89 20.99 24.22
CA LEU A 9 5.00 19.54 24.01
C LEU A 9 4.35 19.09 22.69
N LEU A 10 3.20 19.67 22.33
CA LEU A 10 2.54 19.39 21.07
C LEU A 10 3.39 19.85 19.87
N ASP A 11 3.98 21.04 19.94
CA ASP A 11 4.85 21.56 18.89
C ASP A 11 6.13 20.74 18.76
N GLN A 12 6.75 20.38 19.89
CA GLN A 12 7.90 19.48 19.95
C GLN A 12 7.58 18.13 19.29
N GLY A 13 6.43 17.54 19.61
CA GLY A 13 5.99 16.27 19.02
C GLY A 13 5.78 16.39 17.51
N ARG A 14 5.14 17.47 17.04
CA ARG A 14 4.95 17.73 15.60
C ARG A 14 6.27 17.89 14.86
N GLN A 15 7.21 18.64 15.42
CA GLN A 15 8.55 18.81 14.84
C GLN A 15 9.29 17.47 14.76
N ALA A 16 9.21 16.65 15.81
CA ALA A 16 9.82 15.33 15.84
C ALA A 16 9.20 14.37 14.79
N ILE A 17 7.87 14.32 14.70
CA ILE A 17 7.15 13.54 13.68
C ILE A 17 7.61 13.95 12.29
N ALA A 18 7.61 15.27 12.00
CA ALA A 18 8.02 15.78 10.71
C ALA A 18 9.48 15.42 10.36
N ALA A 19 10.40 15.54 11.32
CA ALA A 19 11.81 15.18 11.13
C ALA A 19 11.98 13.69 10.80
N ILE A 20 11.30 12.81 11.54
CA ILE A 20 11.35 11.36 11.32
C ILE A 20 10.76 11.00 9.95
N VAL A 21 9.58 11.52 9.61
CA VAL A 21 8.91 11.24 8.33
C VAL A 21 9.72 11.75 7.14
N ASN A 22 10.30 12.94 7.25
CA ASN A 22 11.14 13.51 6.20
C ASN A 22 12.37 12.64 5.95
N LEU A 23 13.07 12.22 7.00
CA LEU A 23 14.22 11.33 6.87
C LEU A 23 13.80 9.98 6.27
N ALA A 24 12.74 9.36 6.81
CA ALA A 24 12.21 8.09 6.31
C ALA A 24 11.89 8.16 4.82
N SER A 25 11.34 9.28 4.33
CA SER A 25 10.87 9.45 2.96
C SER A 25 11.98 9.61 1.92
N ILE A 26 13.16 10.07 2.34
CA ILE A 26 14.32 10.31 1.44
C ILE A 26 15.31 9.14 1.42
N CYS A 27 15.12 8.13 2.27
CA CYS A 27 15.94 6.94 2.27
C CYS A 27 15.60 6.04 1.05
N PRO A 28 16.54 5.17 0.64
CA PRO A 28 16.24 4.05 -0.25
C PRO A 28 15.12 3.15 0.33
N ALA A 29 14.50 2.34 -0.52
CA ALA A 29 13.52 1.34 -0.09
C ALA A 29 14.15 0.41 0.97
N GLY A 30 13.55 0.36 2.15
CA GLY A 30 14.05 -0.44 3.28
C GLY A 30 14.89 0.34 4.29
N GLY A 31 15.26 1.59 4.01
CA GLY A 31 16.12 2.40 4.88
C GLY A 31 17.61 2.37 4.48
N ASP A 32 18.41 3.18 5.17
CA ASP A 32 19.87 3.26 5.04
C ASP A 32 20.53 3.49 6.41
N ALA A 33 21.86 3.63 6.44
CA ALA A 33 22.60 3.88 7.69
C ALA A 33 22.15 5.16 8.43
N ARG A 34 21.60 6.17 7.74
CA ARG A 34 21.06 7.38 8.37
C ARG A 34 19.76 7.07 9.10
N TRP A 35 18.92 6.23 8.49
CA TRP A 35 17.72 5.71 9.13
C TRP A 35 18.06 4.86 10.36
N ASP A 36 19.05 3.97 10.26
CA ASP A 36 19.51 3.16 11.39
C ASP A 36 20.02 4.01 12.55
N ALA A 37 20.79 5.06 12.24
CA ALA A 37 21.25 6.02 13.24
C ALA A 37 20.08 6.79 13.90
N MET A 38 19.02 7.09 13.16
CA MET A 38 17.81 7.70 13.72
C MET A 38 17.09 6.74 14.67
N LEU A 39 16.89 5.49 14.26
CA LEU A 39 16.27 4.46 15.10
C LEU A 39 17.07 4.27 16.40
N ALA A 40 18.41 4.18 16.31
CA ALA A 40 19.28 4.05 17.47
C ALA A 40 19.16 5.24 18.44
N LYS A 41 19.07 6.48 17.94
CA LYS A 41 18.83 7.68 18.78
C LYS A 41 17.51 7.62 19.54
N LEU A 42 16.51 6.94 18.98
CA LEU A 42 15.20 6.74 19.57
C LEU A 42 15.11 5.45 20.40
N ASN A 43 16.24 4.76 20.62
CA ASN A 43 16.31 3.45 21.27
C ASN A 43 15.45 2.37 20.58
N VAL A 44 15.20 2.52 19.28
CA VAL A 44 14.51 1.54 18.46
C VAL A 44 15.54 0.64 17.80
N THR A 45 15.38 -0.67 17.94
CA THR A 45 16.25 -1.63 17.26
C THR A 45 15.77 -1.83 15.83
N PRO A 46 16.61 -1.58 14.81
CA PRO A 46 16.24 -1.83 13.42
C PRO A 46 16.02 -3.32 13.15
N LEU A 47 15.20 -3.62 12.14
CA LEU A 47 15.12 -4.98 11.62
C LEU A 47 16.46 -5.41 11.03
N PRO A 48 16.85 -6.69 11.21
CA PRO A 48 17.98 -7.26 10.51
C PRO A 48 17.86 -7.08 8.98
N PRO A 49 18.97 -6.90 8.24
CA PRO A 49 18.94 -6.64 6.79
C PRO A 49 18.18 -7.70 5.97
N ASP A 50 18.27 -8.97 6.38
CA ASP A 50 17.57 -10.09 5.76
C ASP A 50 16.05 -10.02 5.99
N GLU A 51 15.62 -9.62 7.18
CA GLU A 51 14.20 -9.40 7.47
C GLU A 51 13.65 -8.20 6.70
N ARG A 52 14.43 -7.11 6.59
CA ARG A 52 14.06 -5.96 5.77
C ARG A 52 13.87 -6.35 4.31
N ALA A 53 14.80 -7.14 3.77
CA ALA A 53 14.69 -7.67 2.41
C ALA A 53 13.47 -8.59 2.24
N ARG A 54 13.17 -9.44 3.24
CA ARG A 54 11.93 -10.25 3.26
C ARG A 54 10.69 -9.36 3.20
N HIS A 55 10.60 -8.33 4.03
CA HIS A 55 9.47 -7.39 4.05
C HIS A 55 9.29 -6.65 2.72
N LEU A 56 10.37 -6.28 2.03
CA LEU A 56 10.28 -5.64 0.72
C LEU A 56 9.81 -6.59 -0.39
N ARG A 57 10.14 -7.88 -0.30
CA ARG A 57 9.76 -8.90 -1.29
C ARG A 57 8.33 -9.41 -1.09
N GLU A 58 7.96 -9.67 0.17
CA GLU A 58 6.71 -10.36 0.53
C GLU A 58 5.62 -9.40 1.03
N GLY A 59 6.02 -8.22 1.49
CA GLY A 59 5.11 -7.22 2.02
C GLY A 59 4.43 -6.36 0.94
N PRO A 60 3.64 -5.37 1.37
CA PRO A 60 3.10 -4.37 0.46
C PRO A 60 4.26 -3.68 -0.26
N GLY A 61 4.30 -3.78 -1.59
CA GLY A 61 5.37 -3.20 -2.38
C GLY A 61 5.65 -1.75 -1.98
N GLN A 62 6.92 -1.39 -1.88
CA GLN A 62 7.37 -0.08 -1.44
C GLN A 62 8.47 0.39 -2.40
N ALA A 63 8.25 1.52 -3.06
CA ALA A 63 9.16 2.01 -4.10
C ALA A 63 10.37 2.78 -3.52
N LYS A 64 10.21 3.37 -2.33
CA LYS A 64 11.22 4.19 -1.67
C LYS A 64 10.97 4.28 -0.16
N GLY A 65 11.93 4.82 0.58
CA GLY A 65 11.81 5.15 2.00
C GLY A 65 12.02 3.98 2.96
N ALA A 66 12.09 4.31 4.25
CA ALA A 66 12.17 3.35 5.35
C ALA A 66 10.94 2.43 5.45
N LEU A 67 11.11 1.23 6.00
CA LEU A 67 9.98 0.31 6.18
C LEU A 67 8.89 0.93 7.07
N LEU A 68 7.63 0.72 6.67
CA LEU A 68 6.47 1.23 7.41
C LEU A 68 6.47 0.79 8.89
N LEU A 69 6.88 -0.45 9.16
CA LEU A 69 6.92 -0.99 10.51
C LEU A 69 7.92 -0.23 11.39
N GLU A 70 9.13 0.00 10.88
CA GLU A 70 10.17 0.75 11.58
C GLU A 70 9.81 2.22 11.75
N LEU A 71 9.15 2.83 10.75
CA LEU A 71 8.63 4.19 10.87
C LEU A 71 7.64 4.29 12.04
N ARG A 72 6.72 3.32 12.16
CA ARG A 72 5.77 3.29 13.29
C ARG A 72 6.48 3.16 14.62
N TRP A 73 7.51 2.32 14.72
CA TRP A 73 8.30 2.21 15.95
C TRP A 73 9.03 3.51 16.28
N ALA A 74 9.63 4.18 15.30
CA ALA A 74 10.30 5.47 15.49
C ALA A 74 9.33 6.55 15.99
N LEU A 75 8.16 6.67 15.36
CA LEU A 75 7.14 7.64 15.73
C LEU A 75 6.59 7.37 17.14
N ASN A 76 6.33 6.11 17.48
CA ASN A 76 5.90 5.75 18.83
C ASN A 76 7.00 6.01 19.86
N GLY A 77 8.26 5.71 19.54
CA GLY A 77 9.40 5.93 20.43
C GLY A 77 9.61 7.40 20.78
N VAL A 78 9.31 8.33 19.87
CA VAL A 78 9.42 9.78 20.15
C VAL A 78 8.18 10.37 20.81
N VAL A 79 6.98 9.87 20.48
CA VAL A 79 5.71 10.46 20.94
C VAL A 79 5.25 9.91 22.29
N ALA A 80 5.45 8.62 22.56
CA ALA A 80 4.95 8.01 23.80
C ALA A 80 5.44 8.74 25.07
N PRO A 81 6.74 9.11 25.21
CA PRO A 81 7.20 9.86 26.38
C PRO A 81 6.58 11.27 26.49
N LEU A 82 6.30 11.93 25.36
CA LEU A 82 5.66 13.25 25.37
C LEU A 82 4.20 13.15 25.85
N CYS A 83 3.50 12.10 25.43
CA CYS A 83 2.11 11.86 25.82
C CYS A 83 1.95 11.63 27.33
N GLU A 84 2.95 11.07 28.02
CA GLU A 84 2.93 10.89 29.48
C GLU A 84 2.88 12.22 30.25
N HIS A 85 3.31 13.31 29.62
CA HIS A 85 3.33 14.66 30.18
C HIS A 85 2.18 15.55 29.67
N MET A 86 1.24 15.00 28.89
CA MET A 86 0.14 15.74 28.28
C MET A 86 -1.23 15.19 28.71
N ASP A 87 -2.13 16.07 29.14
CA ASP A 87 -3.53 15.69 29.40
C ASP A 87 -4.22 15.22 28.10
N GLU A 88 -3.86 15.83 26.97
CA GLU A 88 -4.41 15.54 25.63
C GLU A 88 -3.42 14.76 24.74
N GLY A 89 -2.68 13.79 25.30
CA GLY A 89 -1.71 12.98 24.52
C GLY A 89 -2.30 12.32 23.26
N TRP A 90 -3.61 12.04 23.25
CA TRP A 90 -4.33 11.53 22.08
C TRP A 90 -4.17 12.40 20.82
N ARG A 91 -3.92 13.70 20.97
CA ARG A 91 -3.69 14.61 19.84
C ARG A 91 -2.42 14.25 19.09
N LEU A 92 -1.32 14.00 19.79
CA LEU A 92 -0.08 13.56 19.15
C LEU A 92 -0.22 12.17 18.54
N THR A 93 -0.95 11.26 19.19
CA THR A 93 -1.26 9.95 18.60
C THR A 93 -2.01 10.09 17.29
N HIS A 94 -2.98 11.01 17.20
CA HIS A 94 -3.70 11.28 15.95
C HIS A 94 -2.79 11.86 14.86
N GLU A 95 -1.87 12.75 15.22
CA GLU A 95 -0.84 13.28 14.29
C GLU A 95 0.08 12.16 13.78
N VAL A 96 0.46 11.20 14.63
CA VAL A 96 1.23 10.01 14.22
C VAL A 96 0.43 9.17 13.23
N GLU A 97 -0.83 8.88 13.51
CA GLU A 97 -1.69 8.12 12.59
C GLU A 97 -1.84 8.81 11.24
N GLN A 98 -2.02 10.12 11.25
CA GLN A 98 -2.14 10.91 10.04
C GLN A 98 -0.83 10.89 9.24
N ALA A 99 0.31 11.13 9.89
CA ALA A 99 1.63 11.06 9.28
C ALA A 99 1.92 9.68 8.66
N VAL A 100 1.51 8.60 9.33
CA VAL A 100 1.62 7.23 8.81
C VAL A 100 0.76 7.02 7.56
N ARG A 101 -0.49 7.51 7.56
CA ARG A 101 -1.37 7.43 6.38
C ARG A 101 -0.76 8.17 5.18
N ASP A 102 -0.29 9.39 5.40
CA ASP A 102 0.30 10.23 4.36
C ASP A 102 1.60 9.62 3.81
N TYR A 103 2.43 9.08 4.70
CA TYR A 103 3.64 8.36 4.34
C TYR A 103 3.35 7.16 3.43
N VAL A 104 2.37 6.32 3.80
CA VAL A 104 1.97 5.15 3.01
C VAL A 104 1.55 5.56 1.60
N GLY A 105 0.78 6.64 1.47
CA GLY A 105 0.40 7.18 0.16
C GLY A 105 1.59 7.64 -0.68
N ALA A 106 2.66 8.13 -0.04
CA ALA A 106 3.85 8.64 -0.70
C ALA A 106 4.87 7.57 -1.12
N VAL A 107 4.96 6.46 -0.39
CA VAL A 107 5.99 5.41 -0.63
C VAL A 107 5.50 4.19 -1.41
N LYS A 108 4.19 3.96 -1.48
CA LYS A 108 3.63 2.87 -2.26
C LYS A 108 3.83 3.10 -3.76
N PRO A 109 4.11 2.04 -4.56
CA PRO A 109 4.14 2.12 -6.00
C PRO A 109 2.81 2.70 -6.52
N ARG A 110 2.90 3.65 -7.45
CA ARG A 110 1.71 4.13 -8.15
C ARG A 110 1.15 3.00 -8.99
N VAL A 111 -0.06 2.54 -8.65
CA VAL A 111 -0.80 1.60 -9.47
C VAL A 111 -1.19 2.33 -10.76
N THR A 112 -0.63 1.87 -11.88
CA THR A 112 -0.99 2.37 -13.21
C THR A 112 -2.00 1.44 -13.86
N THR A 113 -2.75 1.92 -14.85
CA THR A 113 -3.64 1.06 -15.66
C THR A 113 -2.88 -0.12 -16.28
N ALA A 114 -1.63 0.07 -16.71
CA ALA A 114 -0.76 -0.99 -17.20
C ALA A 114 -0.51 -2.09 -16.15
N SER A 115 -0.31 -1.73 -14.88
CA SER A 115 -0.10 -2.70 -13.80
C SER A 115 -1.36 -3.54 -13.49
N ILE A 116 -2.55 -2.99 -13.73
CA ILE A 116 -3.82 -3.72 -13.60
C ILE A 116 -3.92 -4.82 -14.66
N PHE A 117 -3.63 -4.49 -15.93
CA PHE A 117 -3.66 -5.48 -17.01
C PHE A 117 -2.53 -6.51 -16.88
N ALA A 118 -1.33 -6.10 -16.45
CA ALA A 118 -0.24 -7.04 -16.19
C ALA A 118 -0.60 -8.05 -15.08
N ASN A 119 -1.19 -7.59 -13.98
CA ASN A 119 -1.65 -8.47 -12.91
C ASN A 119 -2.84 -9.35 -13.33
N ALA A 120 -3.77 -8.82 -14.14
CA ALA A 120 -4.88 -9.59 -14.69
C ALA A 120 -4.40 -10.69 -15.67
N LEU A 121 -3.41 -10.38 -16.51
CA LEU A 121 -2.78 -11.34 -17.42
C LEU A 121 -1.98 -12.41 -16.66
N ALA A 122 -1.23 -12.03 -15.63
CA ALA A 122 -0.51 -12.98 -14.77
C ALA A 122 -1.48 -13.89 -13.99
N GLY A 123 -2.59 -13.34 -13.50
CA GLY A 123 -3.68 -14.09 -12.86
C GLY A 123 -4.42 -15.01 -13.83
N ALA A 124 -4.61 -14.59 -15.08
CA ALA A 124 -5.20 -15.43 -16.13
C ALA A 124 -4.29 -16.62 -16.50
N ALA A 125 -2.96 -16.42 -16.53
CA ALA A 125 -1.99 -17.48 -16.78
C ALA A 125 -1.89 -18.52 -15.63
N SER A 126 -2.29 -18.13 -14.43
CA SER A 126 -2.30 -18.99 -13.22
C SER A 126 -3.70 -19.48 -12.83
N SER A 127 -4.72 -19.12 -13.61
CA SER A 127 -6.09 -19.60 -13.43
C SER A 127 -6.21 -21.08 -13.83
N PRO A 128 -7.02 -21.89 -13.12
CA PRO A 128 -7.30 -23.27 -13.50
C PRO A 128 -7.82 -23.42 -14.95
N ALA A 129 -8.48 -22.38 -15.48
CA ALA A 129 -8.99 -22.34 -16.85
C ALA A 129 -7.88 -22.29 -17.92
N ALA A 130 -6.65 -21.92 -17.57
CA ALA A 130 -5.49 -21.98 -18.46
C ALA A 130 -4.81 -23.36 -18.45
N MET A 131 -5.00 -24.16 -17.39
CA MET A 131 -4.45 -25.52 -17.27
C MET A 131 -5.37 -26.61 -17.80
N VAL A 132 -6.69 -26.38 -17.77
CA VAL A 132 -7.65 -27.22 -18.47
C VAL A 132 -7.87 -26.56 -19.82
N GLY A 133 -7.25 -27.10 -20.88
CA GLY A 133 -7.23 -26.55 -22.23
C GLY A 133 -8.51 -25.80 -22.56
N ALA A 134 -8.36 -24.51 -22.87
CA ALA A 134 -9.43 -23.56 -23.06
C ALA A 134 -10.65 -24.24 -23.70
N ALA A 135 -11.73 -24.39 -22.93
CA ALA A 135 -13.03 -24.58 -23.52
C ALA A 135 -13.24 -23.35 -24.40
N GLY A 136 -13.05 -23.54 -25.72
CA GLY A 136 -13.15 -22.46 -26.68
C GLY A 136 -14.55 -21.87 -26.58
N ALA A 137 -14.68 -20.81 -25.81
CA ALA A 137 -15.85 -19.94 -25.82
C ALA A 137 -15.80 -19.17 -27.15
N SER A 138 -15.94 -19.88 -28.27
CA SER A 138 -16.36 -19.26 -29.50
C SER A 138 -17.82 -18.88 -29.27
N ALA A 139 -18.06 -17.64 -28.90
CA ALA A 139 -19.40 -17.07 -29.01
C ALA A 139 -19.73 -17.09 -30.52
N ASP A 140 -20.56 -18.04 -30.95
CA ASP A 140 -21.07 -18.04 -32.31
C ASP A 140 -21.90 -16.78 -32.47
N CYS A 141 -21.49 -15.86 -33.34
CA CYS A 141 -22.27 -14.65 -33.60
C CYS A 141 -23.34 -14.87 -34.67
N CYS A 142 -24.45 -14.17 -34.57
CA CYS A 142 -25.43 -14.09 -35.66
C CYS A 142 -24.78 -13.48 -36.91
N ARG A 143 -24.94 -14.13 -38.07
CA ARG A 143 -24.39 -13.63 -39.35
C ARG A 143 -25.09 -12.37 -39.86
N CYS A 144 -26.32 -12.14 -39.43
CA CYS A 144 -27.10 -10.97 -39.84
C CYS A 144 -26.75 -9.73 -39.01
N CYS A 145 -26.77 -9.83 -37.67
CA CYS A 145 -26.62 -8.68 -36.78
C CYS A 145 -25.37 -8.68 -35.90
N GLY A 146 -24.57 -9.74 -35.93
CA GLY A 146 -23.35 -9.87 -35.11
C GLY A 146 -23.60 -10.17 -33.63
N ALA A 147 -24.85 -10.29 -33.19
CA ALA A 147 -25.17 -10.56 -31.78
C ALA A 147 -24.61 -11.92 -31.32
N PRO A 148 -24.05 -12.01 -30.10
CA PRO A 148 -23.52 -13.25 -29.57
C PRO A 148 -24.64 -14.25 -29.29
N ARG A 149 -24.47 -15.52 -29.69
CA ARG A 149 -25.39 -16.61 -29.36
C ARG A 149 -24.90 -17.35 -28.13
N ALA A 150 -25.84 -17.65 -27.23
CA ALA A 150 -25.54 -18.38 -26.00
C ALA A 150 -25.33 -19.88 -26.27
N GLU A 151 -26.04 -20.46 -27.24
CA GLU A 151 -25.98 -21.88 -27.56
C GLU A 151 -25.88 -22.13 -29.08
N ARG A 152 -25.01 -23.06 -29.51
CA ARG A 152 -24.82 -23.40 -30.93
C ARG A 152 -26.03 -24.08 -31.59
N GLY A 153 -27.01 -24.53 -30.81
CA GLY A 153 -28.21 -25.23 -31.26
C GLY A 153 -29.41 -24.34 -31.55
N GLU A 154 -29.34 -23.03 -31.24
CA GLU A 154 -30.48 -22.13 -31.44
C GLU A 154 -30.71 -21.85 -32.93
N THR A 155 -31.89 -22.21 -33.41
CA THR A 155 -32.29 -22.03 -34.81
C THR A 155 -32.58 -20.58 -35.18
N HIS A 156 -32.87 -19.71 -34.21
CA HIS A 156 -33.25 -18.30 -34.41
C HIS A 156 -32.45 -17.35 -33.53
N CYS A 157 -32.13 -16.16 -34.04
CA CYS A 157 -31.48 -15.11 -33.26
C CYS A 157 -32.49 -14.38 -32.37
N HIS A 158 -32.30 -14.35 -31.05
CA HIS A 158 -33.17 -13.63 -30.12
C HIS A 158 -33.24 -12.11 -30.37
N TYR A 159 -32.24 -11.53 -31.04
CA TYR A 159 -32.17 -10.09 -31.26
C TYR A 159 -32.84 -9.65 -32.56
N CYS A 160 -32.57 -10.33 -33.67
CA CYS A 160 -33.13 -9.95 -34.98
C CYS A 160 -34.21 -10.91 -35.51
N GLY A 161 -34.48 -12.02 -34.81
CA GLY A 161 -35.45 -13.03 -35.21
C GLY A 161 -34.99 -13.95 -36.35
N GLU A 162 -33.86 -13.63 -36.99
CA GLU A 162 -33.39 -14.36 -38.17
C GLU A 162 -32.98 -15.79 -37.83
N SER A 163 -33.50 -16.74 -38.61
CA SER A 163 -33.10 -18.14 -38.53
C SER A 163 -31.76 -18.37 -39.20
N ARG A 164 -31.02 -19.37 -38.73
CA ARG A 164 -29.66 -19.67 -39.20
C ARG A 164 -29.58 -19.98 -40.69
#